data_AF-A0A0D5ZHG1-F1
#
_entry.id   AF-A0A0D5ZHG1-F1
#
_cell.length_a   1.000
_cell.length_b   1.000
_cell.length_c   1.000
_cell.angle_alpha   90.00
_cell.angle_beta   90.00
_cell.angle_gamma   90.00
#
_symmetry.space_group_name_H-M   'P 1'
#
loop_
_entity.id
_entity.type
_entity.pdbx_description
1 polymer ?
#
loop_
_entity_poly.entity_id
_entity_poly.type
_entity_poly.pdbx_seq_one_letter_code
_entity_poly.pdbx_strand_id
1 'polypeptide(L)'
;MVISSQLSGVVNRIYEVVASVSAVIIGLLWVPIAISFFSGDEDRRYDAKIRLKNAFIGTLIYVLALSGTLYAIFKFIVSGS
;
A
#
# COMPACT_ATOMS: atom_id res chain seq x y z
N MET A 1 -5.86 -28.60 19.97
CA MET A 1 -5.14 -27.58 19.17
C MET A 1 -6.01 -27.19 17.97
N VAL A 2 -7.10 -26.44 18.19
CA VAL A 2 -8.08 -26.04 17.14
C VAL A 2 -8.23 -24.50 17.06
N ILE A 3 -7.90 -23.80 18.15
CA ILE A 3 -8.00 -22.33 18.23
C ILE A 3 -6.96 -21.63 17.33
N SER A 4 -5.78 -22.22 17.14
CA SER A 4 -4.71 -21.66 16.31
C SER A 4 -5.05 -21.63 14.82
N SER A 5 -5.75 -22.64 14.30
CA SER A 5 -6.12 -22.69 12.88
C SER A 5 -7.23 -21.70 12.53
N GLN A 6 -8.21 -21.53 13.43
CA GLN A 6 -9.27 -20.53 13.25
C GLN A 6 -8.73 -19.10 13.33
N LEU A 7 -7.86 -18.82 14.30
CA LEU A 7 -7.19 -17.52 14.40
C LEU A 7 -6.29 -17.24 13.20
N SER A 8 -5.51 -18.22 12.75
CA SER A 8 -4.69 -18.11 11.53
C SER A 8 -5.53 -17.86 10.28
N GLY A 9 -6.70 -18.51 10.15
CA GLY A 9 -7.62 -18.28 9.04
C GLY A 9 -8.21 -16.87 9.03
N VAL A 10 -8.59 -16.34 10.18
CA VAL A 10 -9.10 -14.96 10.31
C VAL A 10 -8.00 -13.94 9.97
N VAL A 11 -6.79 -14.13 10.49
CA VAL A 11 -5.65 -13.25 10.23
C VAL A 11 -5.28 -13.25 8.74
N ASN A 12 -5.25 -14.40 8.09
CA ASN A 12 -4.96 -14.49 6.65
C ASN A 12 -5.99 -13.74 5.81
N ARG A 13 -7.28 -13.85 6.14
CA ARG A 13 -8.34 -13.10 5.43
C ARG A 13 -8.18 -11.59 5.59
N ILE A 14 -7.82 -11.13 6.79
CA ILE A 14 -7.56 -9.71 7.03
C ILE A 14 -6.37 -9.24 6.20
N TYR A 15 -5.27 -10.00 6.17
CA TYR A 15 -4.12 -9.70 5.32
C TYR A 15 -4.50 -9.63 3.84
N GLU A 16 -5.30 -10.57 3.37
CA GLU A 16 -5.74 -10.65 1.97
C GLU A 16 -6.62 -9.45 1.58
N VAL A 17 -7.56 -9.06 2.45
CA VAL A 17 -8.39 -7.86 2.26
C VAL A 17 -7.52 -6.60 2.25
N VAL A 18 -6.63 -6.43 3.23
CA VAL A 18 -5.74 -5.25 3.29
C VAL A 18 -4.86 -5.18 2.05
N ALA A 19 -4.26 -6.30 1.64
CA ALA A 19 -3.43 -6.36 0.44
C ALA A 19 -4.22 -6.00 -0.83
N SER A 20 -5.45 -6.51 -0.97
CA SER A 20 -6.31 -6.22 -2.13
C SER A 20 -6.69 -4.73 -2.21
N VAL A 21 -7.08 -4.12 -1.08
CA VAL A 21 -7.46 -2.71 -1.02
C VAL A 21 -6.24 -1.81 -1.29
N SER A 22 -5.09 -2.13 -0.69
CA SER A 22 -3.84 -1.40 -0.96
C SER A 22 -3.42 -1.50 -2.43
N ALA A 23 -3.57 -2.67 -3.07
CA ALA A 23 -3.26 -2.84 -4.49
C ALA A 23 -4.13 -1.95 -5.39
N VAL A 24 -5.43 -1.82 -5.08
CA VAL A 24 -6.33 -0.93 -5.82
C VAL A 24 -5.95 0.55 -5.65
N ILE A 25 -5.68 0.98 -4.41
CA ILE A 25 -5.30 2.37 -4.12
C ILE A 25 -3.98 2.73 -4.83
N ILE A 26 -2.97 1.86 -4.73
CA ILE A 26 -1.69 2.06 -5.41
C ILE A 26 -1.89 2.07 -6.93
N GLY A 27 -2.68 1.13 -7.47
CA GLY A 27 -3.01 1.11 -8.89
C GLY A 27 -3.60 2.45 -9.37
N LEU A 28 -4.61 2.97 -8.67
CA LEU A 28 -5.25 4.25 -9.00
C LEU A 28 -4.28 5.44 -8.97
N LEU A 29 -3.38 5.48 -7.99
CA LEU A 29 -2.36 6.52 -7.89
C LEU A 29 -1.39 6.52 -9.09
N TRP A 30 -1.11 5.34 -9.65
CA TRP A 30 -0.18 5.19 -10.75
C TRP A 30 -0.78 5.45 -12.14
N VAL A 31 -2.11 5.37 -12.30
CA VAL A 31 -2.82 5.63 -13.57
C VAL A 31 -2.42 6.98 -14.23
N PRO A 32 -2.53 8.14 -13.57
CA PRO A 32 -2.22 9.43 -14.21
C PRO A 32 -0.74 9.57 -14.57
N ILE A 33 0.14 8.89 -13.83
CA ILE A 33 1.59 8.90 -14.06
C ILE A 33 1.91 8.08 -15.30
N ALA A 34 1.30 6.90 -15.45
CA ALA A 34 1.44 6.06 -16.63
C ALA A 34 0.98 6.80 -17.90
N ILE A 35 -0.20 7.45 -17.85
CA ILE A 35 -0.71 8.24 -18.98
C ILE A 35 0.26 9.37 -19.35
N SER A 36 0.80 10.08 -18.37
CA SER A 36 1.75 11.18 -18.60
C SER A 36 3.12 10.68 -19.11
N PHE A 37 3.56 9.51 -18.65
CA PHE A 37 4.83 8.91 -19.03
C PHE A 37 4.83 8.35 -20.45
N PHE A 38 3.71 7.74 -20.88
CA PHE A 38 3.55 7.21 -22.24
C PHE A 38 3.09 8.26 -23.26
N SER A 39 2.82 9.50 -22.83
CA SER A 39 2.53 10.63 -23.72
C SER A 39 3.65 10.87 -24.74
N GLY A 40 3.30 11.34 -25.94
CA GLY A 40 4.24 11.72 -27.01
C GLY A 40 4.88 13.09 -26.83
N ASP A 41 4.34 13.93 -25.94
CA ASP A 41 4.92 15.23 -25.58
C ASP A 41 6.18 15.07 -24.72
N GLU A 42 7.29 15.67 -25.16
CA GLU A 42 8.58 15.61 -24.47
C GLU A 42 8.58 16.35 -23.13
N ASP A 43 7.89 17.50 -23.05
CA ASP A 43 7.67 18.24 -21.80
C ASP A 43 6.84 17.44 -20.79
N ARG A 44 5.79 16.74 -21.27
CA ARG A 44 4.96 15.88 -20.41
C ARG A 44 5.73 14.69 -19.86
N ARG A 45 6.67 14.13 -20.63
CA ARG A 45 7.55 13.05 -20.17
C ARG A 45 8.52 13.52 -19.11
N TYR A 46 9.04 14.74 -19.22
CA TYR A 46 9.96 15.30 -18.23
C TYR A 46 9.25 15.54 -16.89
N ASP A 47 8.06 16.13 -16.95
CA ASP A 47 7.17 16.30 -15.79
C ASP A 47 6.76 14.97 -15.16
N ALA A 48 6.48 13.96 -15.98
CA ALA A 48 6.12 12.63 -15.52
C ALA A 48 7.24 11.98 -14.69
N LYS A 49 8.52 12.20 -15.02
CA LYS A 49 9.66 11.68 -14.23
C LYS A 49 9.71 12.27 -12.82
N ILE A 50 9.39 13.55 -12.67
CA ILE A 50 9.35 14.22 -11.36
C ILE A 50 8.17 13.67 -10.54
N ARG A 51 6.99 13.55 -11.16
CA ARG A 51 5.79 12.99 -10.51
C ARG A 51 5.96 11.52 -10.15
N LEU A 52 6.66 10.74 -10.97
CA LEU A 52 7.03 9.35 -10.70
C LEU A 52 7.85 9.24 -9.41
N LYS A 53 8.89 10.08 -9.26
CA LYS A 53 9.71 10.10 -8.04
C LYS A 53 8.87 10.42 -6.81
N ASN A 54 8.01 11.43 -6.90
CA ASN A 54 7.13 11.83 -5.80
C ASN A 54 6.12 10.73 -5.44
N ALA A 55 5.53 10.06 -6.43
CA ALA A 55 4.61 8.95 -6.21
C ALA A 55 5.29 7.71 -5.66
N PHE A 56 6.52 7.42 -6.09
CA PHE A 56 7.32 6.33 -5.52
C PHE A 56 7.64 6.59 -4.04
N ILE A 57 8.08 7.80 -3.69
CA ILE A 57 8.26 8.22 -2.30
C ILE A 57 6.94 8.10 -1.53
N GLY A 58 5.82 8.57 -2.10
CA GLY A 58 4.50 8.47 -1.47
C GLY A 58 4.06 7.04 -1.21
N THR A 59 4.34 6.12 -2.15
CA THR A 59 4.04 4.69 -2.00
C THR A 59 4.89 4.06 -0.89
N LEU A 60 6.18 4.41 -0.81
CA LEU A 60 7.06 3.97 0.28
C LEU A 60 6.60 4.46 1.66
N ILE A 61 6.25 5.74 1.77
CA ILE A 61 5.73 6.33 3.01
C ILE A 61 4.41 5.65 3.40
N TYR A 62 3.53 5.38 2.43
CA TYR A 62 2.26 4.69 2.67
C TYR A 62 2.47 3.27 3.21
N VAL A 63 3.38 2.49 2.62
CA VAL A 63 3.71 1.14 3.11
C VAL A 63 4.32 1.18 4.51
N LEU A 64 5.24 2.11 4.76
CA LEU A 64 5.82 2.31 6.09
C LEU A 64 4.76 2.68 7.12
N ALA A 65 3.87 3.61 6.79
CA ALA A 65 2.75 4.01 7.65
C ALA A 65 1.83 2.82 7.97
N LEU A 66 1.40 2.07 6.94
CA LEU A 66 0.58 0.86 7.13
C LEU A 66 1.25 -0.17 8.01
N SER A 67 2.54 -0.45 7.78
CA SER A 67 3.30 -1.41 8.58
C SER A 67 3.41 -0.99 10.05
N GLY A 68 3.66 0.31 10.31
CA GLY A 68 3.70 0.88 11.65
C GLY A 68 2.34 0.87 12.33
N THR A 69 1.27 1.21 11.60
CA THR A 69 -0.11 1.17 12.12
C THR A 69 -0.55 -0.24 12.44
N LEU A 70 -0.30 -1.23 11.57
CA LEU A 70 -0.58 -2.63 11.87
C LEU A 70 0.18 -3.08 13.13
N TYR A 71 1.49 -2.81 13.19
CA TYR A 71 2.29 -3.18 14.35
C TYR A 71 1.76 -2.54 15.64
N ALA A 72 1.41 -1.25 15.62
CA ALA A 72 0.86 -0.55 16.78
C ALA A 72 -0.47 -1.16 17.24
N ILE A 73 -1.38 -1.46 16.31
CA ILE A 73 -2.68 -2.09 16.61
C ILE A 73 -2.48 -3.48 17.20
N PHE A 74 -1.67 -4.33 16.57
CA PHE A 74 -1.42 -5.69 17.06
C PHE A 74 -0.69 -5.67 18.40
N LYS A 75 0.29 -4.78 18.58
CA LYS A 75 0.97 -4.59 19.87
C LYS A 75 -0.01 -4.17 20.95
N PHE A 76 -0.92 -3.23 20.67
CA PHE A 76 -1.95 -2.80 21.61
C PHE A 76 -2.91 -3.94 21.99
N ILE A 77 -3.36 -4.73 21.01
CA ILE A 77 -4.22 -5.91 21.25
C ILE A 77 -3.49 -6.95 22.11
N VAL A 78 -2.20 -7.19 21.86
CA VAL A 78 -1.41 -8.22 22.56
C VAL A 78 -0.97 -7.76 23.94
N SER A 79 -0.59 -6.49 24.13
CA SER A 79 -0.14 -5.98 25.42
C SER A 79 -1.30 -5.59 26.34
N GLY A 80 -2.51 -5.42 25.81
CA GLY A 80 -3.71 -5.11 26.59
C GLY A 80 -3.67 -3.75 27.31
N SER A 81 -2.78 -2.86 26.90
CA SER A 81 -2.51 -1.54 27.50
C SER A 81 -2.31 -0.47 26.45
#